data_AF-A0A9X5U0K8-F1
#
_entry.id   AF-A0A9X5U0K8-F1
#
_cell.length_a   1.000
_cell.length_b   1.000
_cell.length_c   1.000
_cell.angle_alpha   90.00
_cell.angle_beta   90.00
_cell.angle_gamma   90.00
#
_symmetry.space_group_name_H-M   'P 1'
#
loop_
_entity.id
_entity.type
_entity.pdbx_description
1 polymer ?
#
loop_
_entity_poly.entity_id
_entity_poly.type
_entity_poly.pdbx_seq_one_letter_code
_entity_poly.pdbx_strand_id
1 'polypeptide(L)'
;MSNGPITTRFEERVNKGLARLGNDGDVQAFLAWLVRAFVDTIGELEARRELSPTVEALRETIEIIDDIDNTNTAIDNGDDGALDASYARYVNALDIPNCWISGVETTQHALINVADRLGATGGSRHRLRVVITPDLSIYHDDVMIGYITGRIAEAFADLTADGPIETLATLIYARSKDLWCVKLGETS
;
A
#
# COMPACT_ATOMS: atom_id res chain seq x y z
N MET A 1 9.98 13.63 -40.31
CA MET A 1 10.30 12.37 -39.61
C MET A 1 9.08 11.99 -38.79
N SER A 2 8.44 10.86 -39.10
CA SER A 2 7.26 10.41 -38.35
C SER A 2 7.73 9.91 -37.00
N ASN A 3 7.38 10.68 -36.00
CA ASN A 3 7.70 10.45 -34.61
C ASN A 3 6.62 9.45 -34.14
N GLY A 4 6.98 8.16 -34.00
CA GLY A 4 6.04 7.05 -33.72
C GLY A 4 5.12 7.29 -32.51
N PRO A 5 4.18 6.37 -32.21
CA PRO A 5 3.23 6.54 -31.11
C PRO A 5 3.91 7.03 -29.83
N ILE A 6 3.27 7.96 -29.11
CA ILE A 6 3.82 8.56 -27.87
C ILE A 6 4.19 7.45 -26.87
N THR A 7 3.41 6.37 -26.83
CA THR A 7 3.65 5.16 -26.03
C THR A 7 5.00 4.53 -26.33
N THR A 8 5.34 4.28 -27.60
CA THR A 8 6.62 3.69 -28.00
C THR A 8 7.81 4.57 -27.60
N ARG A 9 7.69 5.89 -27.75
CA ARG A 9 8.76 6.82 -27.36
C ARG A 9 8.88 6.99 -25.85
N PHE A 10 7.79 6.83 -25.11
CA PHE A 10 7.80 6.79 -23.65
C PHE A 10 8.51 5.53 -23.16
N GLU A 11 8.11 4.35 -23.66
CA GLU A 11 8.74 3.07 -23.35
C GLU A 11 10.25 3.08 -23.64
N GLU A 12 10.68 3.58 -24.81
CA GLU A 12 12.10 3.69 -25.14
C GLU A 12 12.88 4.60 -24.18
N ARG A 13 12.26 5.71 -23.74
CA ARG A 13 12.91 6.65 -22.81
C ARG A 13 12.97 6.11 -21.38
N VAL A 14 11.91 5.44 -20.94
CA VAL A 14 11.86 4.76 -19.64
C VAL A 14 12.88 3.62 -19.61
N ASN A 15 12.90 2.75 -20.62
CA ASN A 15 13.86 1.66 -20.72
C ASN A 15 15.32 2.15 -20.76
N LYS A 16 15.58 3.28 -21.43
CA LYS A 16 16.91 3.92 -21.42
C LYS A 16 17.28 4.53 -20.06
N GLY A 17 16.29 5.00 -19.30
CA GLY A 17 16.46 5.46 -17.92
C GLY A 17 16.77 4.29 -16.99
N LEU A 18 15.96 3.24 -17.06
CA LEU A 18 16.11 2.00 -16.29
C LEU A 18 17.45 1.31 -16.55
N ALA A 19 17.92 1.28 -17.81
CA ALA A 19 19.21 0.68 -18.18
C ALA A 19 20.45 1.39 -17.57
N ARG A 20 20.26 2.54 -16.91
CA ARG A 20 21.34 3.31 -16.27
C ARG A 20 21.35 3.16 -14.75
N LEU A 21 20.39 2.43 -14.18
CA LEU A 21 20.26 2.24 -12.74
C LEU A 21 21.15 1.07 -12.35
N GLY A 22 22.21 1.34 -11.59
CA GLY A 22 23.23 0.35 -11.24
C GLY A 22 23.14 -0.16 -9.80
N ASN A 23 22.36 0.51 -8.95
CA ASN A 23 22.11 0.15 -7.56
C ASN A 23 20.68 0.57 -7.15
N ASP A 24 20.21 0.07 -6.01
CA ASP A 24 18.84 0.30 -5.53
C ASP A 24 18.55 1.77 -5.22
N GLY A 25 19.56 2.56 -4.84
CA GLY A 25 19.42 4.01 -4.64
C GLY A 25 19.14 4.77 -5.95
N ASP A 26 19.73 4.33 -7.07
CA ASP A 26 19.41 4.88 -8.38
C ASP A 26 17.95 4.56 -8.76
N VAL A 27 17.48 3.35 -8.40
CA VAL A 27 16.09 2.92 -8.65
C VAL A 27 15.11 3.76 -7.86
N GLN A 28 15.34 3.98 -6.57
CA GLN A 28 14.49 4.82 -5.73
C GLN A 28 14.40 6.26 -6.26
N ALA A 29 15.53 6.86 -6.62
CA ALA A 29 15.57 8.21 -7.19
C ALA A 29 14.86 8.29 -8.55
N PHE A 30 15.01 7.27 -9.40
CA PHE A 30 14.34 7.19 -10.69
C PHE A 30 12.82 7.05 -10.55
N LEU A 31 12.35 6.21 -9.62
CA LEU A 31 10.92 6.02 -9.35
C LEU A 31 10.28 7.31 -8.82
N ALA A 32 10.91 7.99 -7.86
CA ALA A 32 10.42 9.27 -7.35
C ALA A 32 10.33 10.33 -8.46
N TRP A 33 11.35 10.41 -9.32
CA TRP A 33 11.33 11.28 -10.49
C TRP A 33 10.22 10.93 -11.47
N LEU A 34 10.02 9.64 -11.76
CA LEU A 34 8.99 9.16 -12.69
C LEU A 34 7.58 9.47 -12.19
N VAL A 35 7.31 9.24 -10.90
CA VAL A 35 6.03 9.55 -10.26
C VAL A 35 5.72 11.05 -10.36
N ARG A 36 6.69 11.90 -10.02
CA ARG A 36 6.53 13.36 -10.15
C ARG A 36 6.26 13.78 -11.59
N ALA A 37 6.98 13.22 -12.56
CA ALA A 37 6.77 13.51 -13.97
C ALA A 37 5.37 13.09 -14.45
N PHE A 38 4.83 11.98 -13.95
CA PHE A 38 3.45 11.56 -14.22
C PHE A 38 2.44 12.54 -13.64
N VAL A 39 2.58 12.92 -12.37
CA VAL A 39 1.69 13.89 -11.71
C VAL A 39 1.66 15.21 -12.49
N ASP A 40 2.83 15.75 -12.84
CA ASP A 40 2.93 17.02 -13.56
C ASP A 40 2.31 16.91 -14.97
N THR A 41 2.56 15.78 -15.68
CA THR A 41 1.98 15.55 -17.02
C THR A 41 0.46 15.45 -16.98
N ILE A 42 -0.10 14.73 -15.99
CA ILE A 42 -1.55 14.62 -15.82
C ILE A 42 -2.14 16.00 -15.53
N GLY A 43 -1.48 16.80 -14.68
CA GLY A 43 -1.90 18.18 -14.36
C GLY A 43 -1.93 19.08 -15.59
N GLU A 44 -0.91 19.00 -16.44
CA GLU A 44 -0.88 19.73 -17.71
C GLU A 44 -1.99 19.27 -18.68
N LEU A 45 -2.31 17.98 -18.72
CA LEU A 45 -3.37 17.43 -19.58
C LEU A 45 -4.77 17.83 -19.11
N GLU A 46 -5.00 17.85 -17.80
CA GLU A 46 -6.26 18.31 -17.19
C GLU A 46 -6.49 19.81 -17.44
N ALA A 47 -5.47 20.63 -17.21
CA ALA A 47 -5.52 22.07 -17.43
C ALA A 47 -5.80 22.44 -18.90
N ARG A 48 -5.34 21.61 -19.86
CA ARG A 48 -5.58 21.83 -21.30
C ARG A 48 -6.96 21.37 -21.78
N ARG A 49 -7.67 20.55 -21.00
CA ARG A 49 -8.95 19.95 -21.39
C ARG A 49 -10.14 20.37 -20.50
N GLU A 50 -9.93 21.28 -19.56
CA GLU A 50 -10.94 21.69 -18.56
C GLU A 50 -11.57 20.49 -17.83
N LEU A 51 -10.78 19.44 -17.60
CA LEU A 51 -11.22 18.24 -16.90
C LEU A 51 -11.18 18.48 -15.39
N SER A 52 -12.04 17.80 -14.64
CA SER A 52 -12.00 17.81 -13.17
C SER A 52 -10.61 17.39 -12.69
N PRO A 53 -9.99 18.09 -11.72
CA PRO A 53 -8.62 17.83 -11.32
C PRO A 53 -8.50 16.46 -10.64
N THR A 54 -7.89 15.49 -11.32
CA THR A 54 -7.50 14.18 -10.74
C THR A 54 -6.09 14.22 -10.15
N VAL A 55 -5.31 15.27 -10.44
CA VAL A 55 -3.98 15.50 -9.84
C VAL A 55 -3.99 15.75 -8.35
N GLU A 56 -5.02 16.37 -7.80
CA GLU A 56 -5.11 16.64 -6.35
C GLU A 56 -5.31 15.34 -5.56
N ALA A 57 -6.18 14.44 -6.04
CA ALA A 57 -6.37 13.10 -5.48
C ALA A 57 -5.12 12.20 -5.62
N LEU A 58 -4.39 12.34 -6.73
CA LEU A 58 -3.12 11.62 -6.94
C LEU A 58 -2.00 12.18 -6.03
N ARG A 59 -1.93 13.49 -5.83
CA ARG A 59 -0.96 14.14 -4.91
C ARG A 59 -1.21 13.75 -3.46
N GLU A 60 -2.46 13.76 -2.99
CA GLU A 60 -2.80 13.26 -1.65
C GLU A 60 -2.40 11.79 -1.46
N THR A 61 -2.54 10.96 -2.50
CA THR A 61 -2.13 9.55 -2.44
C THR A 61 -0.60 9.39 -2.40
N ILE A 62 0.16 10.31 -2.99
CA ILE A 62 1.63 10.27 -3.04
C ILE A 62 2.30 10.92 -1.83
N GLU A 63 1.74 11.99 -1.26
CA GLU A 63 2.27 12.61 -0.03
C GLU A 63 2.17 11.66 1.18
N ILE A 64 1.18 10.75 1.20
CA ILE A 64 1.11 9.65 2.19
C ILE A 64 2.32 8.68 2.06
N ILE A 65 2.96 8.60 0.89
CA ILE A 65 4.08 7.70 0.63
C ILE A 65 5.42 8.34 1.02
N ASP A 66 5.61 9.65 0.75
CA ASP A 66 6.85 10.37 1.08
C ASP A 66 7.03 10.63 2.60
N ASP A 67 5.95 10.72 3.39
CA ASP A 67 6.04 10.86 4.85
C ASP A 67 6.54 9.59 5.56
N ILE A 68 6.53 8.44 4.89
CA ILE A 68 7.05 7.17 5.43
C ILE A 68 8.58 7.06 5.24
N ASP A 69 9.13 7.63 4.17
CA ASP A 69 10.56 7.53 3.86
C ASP A 69 11.44 8.47 4.72
N ASN A 70 10.85 9.52 5.31
CA ASN A 70 11.54 10.47 6.20
C ASN A 70 11.71 9.98 7.66
N THR A 71 11.21 8.79 8.00
CA THR A 71 11.47 8.12 9.28
C THR A 71 12.51 6.99 9.20
N ASN A 72 13.33 6.96 8.13
CA ASN A 72 14.53 6.14 8.09
C ASN A 72 15.61 6.73 9.01
N THR A 73 15.42 6.57 10.32
CA THR A 73 16.50 6.60 11.30
C THR A 73 17.53 5.55 10.88
N ALA A 74 18.77 5.98 10.68
CA ALA A 74 19.92 5.12 10.47
C ALA A 74 19.92 3.96 11.47
N ILE A 75 19.85 2.73 10.97
CA ILE A 75 20.10 1.54 11.79
C ILE A 75 21.45 0.97 11.36
N ASP A 76 22.35 1.03 12.34
CA ASP A 76 23.67 0.45 12.40
C ASP A 76 23.64 -1.04 12.00
N ASN A 77 24.62 -1.46 11.19
CA ASN A 77 24.76 -2.83 10.72
C ASN A 77 25.20 -3.74 11.89
N GLY A 78 24.23 -4.19 12.68
CA GLY A 78 24.39 -5.20 13.72
C GLY A 78 23.77 -6.53 13.27
N ASP A 79 24.65 -7.50 13.05
CA ASP A 79 24.38 -8.92 12.80
C ASP A 79 23.48 -9.56 13.88
N ASP A 80 22.16 -9.61 13.65
CA ASP A 80 21.26 -10.61 14.25
C ASP A 80 19.92 -10.66 13.48
N GLY A 81 19.73 -11.66 12.61
CA GLY A 81 18.45 -12.30 12.29
C GLY A 81 17.18 -11.47 11.99
N ALA A 82 17.27 -10.17 11.68
CA ALA A 82 16.11 -9.33 11.43
C ALA A 82 15.52 -9.61 10.06
N LEU A 83 14.20 -9.81 10.02
CA LEU A 83 13.40 -10.00 8.81
C LEU A 83 13.78 -8.95 7.77
N ASP A 84 14.52 -9.40 6.76
CA ASP A 84 14.90 -8.66 5.56
C ASP A 84 13.69 -7.88 5.07
N ALA A 85 13.87 -6.60 4.73
CA ALA A 85 12.81 -5.65 4.36
C ALA A 85 11.95 -6.24 3.24
N SER A 86 10.91 -6.98 3.62
CA SER A 86 10.28 -7.92 2.71
C SER A 86 9.42 -7.13 1.75
N TYR A 87 9.87 -7.03 0.49
CA TYR A 87 9.12 -6.43 -0.59
C TYR A 87 7.70 -7.02 -0.63
N ALA A 88 6.69 -6.22 -0.31
CA ALA A 88 5.29 -6.58 -0.42
C ALA A 88 4.71 -6.03 -1.73
N ARG A 89 4.18 -6.91 -2.58
CA ARG A 89 3.55 -6.52 -3.84
C ARG A 89 2.22 -5.81 -3.56
N TYR A 90 2.03 -4.60 -4.06
CA TYR A 90 0.72 -3.95 -3.95
C TYR A 90 -0.36 -4.66 -4.77
N VAL A 91 -1.52 -4.88 -4.16
CA VAL A 91 -2.74 -5.41 -4.77
C VAL A 91 -3.91 -4.51 -4.43
N ASN A 92 -4.66 -4.07 -5.45
CA ASN A 92 -5.79 -3.18 -5.25
C ASN A 92 -6.87 -3.85 -4.40
N ALA A 93 -7.48 -3.12 -3.46
CA ALA A 93 -8.56 -3.62 -2.61
C ALA A 93 -9.81 -4.08 -3.41
N LEU A 94 -9.99 -3.61 -4.64
CA LEU A 94 -11.05 -4.08 -5.55
C LEU A 94 -10.77 -5.48 -6.13
N ASP A 95 -9.51 -5.90 -6.14
CA ASP A 95 -9.04 -7.16 -6.73
C ASP A 95 -8.88 -8.28 -5.70
N ILE A 96 -9.17 -8.01 -4.41
CA ILE A 96 -9.12 -9.01 -3.34
C ILE A 96 -10.51 -9.36 -2.83
N PRO A 97 -10.73 -10.60 -2.34
CA PRO A 97 -12.01 -10.97 -1.76
C PRO A 97 -12.37 -10.13 -0.54
N ASN A 98 -13.66 -9.83 -0.40
CA ASN A 98 -14.16 -9.17 0.80
C ASN A 98 -14.07 -10.13 2.00
N CYS A 99 -13.36 -9.73 3.05
CA CYS A 99 -13.35 -10.47 4.29
C CYS A 99 -13.29 -9.55 5.52
N TRP A 100 -13.84 -10.06 6.62
CA TRP A 100 -13.81 -9.38 7.92
C TRP A 100 -12.86 -10.10 8.84
N ILE A 101 -11.94 -9.35 9.40
CA ILE A 101 -11.05 -9.78 10.47
C ILE A 101 -11.55 -9.09 11.72
N SER A 102 -12.26 -9.82 12.57
CA SER A 102 -12.41 -9.40 13.95
C SER A 102 -11.12 -9.74 14.66
N GLY A 103 -10.54 -8.78 15.39
CA GLY A 103 -9.47 -9.16 16.31
C GLY A 103 -10.01 -10.22 17.27
N VAL A 104 -9.27 -11.33 17.39
CA VAL A 104 -9.50 -12.29 18.48
C VAL A 104 -8.85 -11.72 19.74
N GLU A 105 -9.04 -12.38 20.88
CA GLU A 105 -8.53 -11.92 22.19
C GLU A 105 -7.04 -11.52 22.14
N THR A 106 -6.24 -12.21 21.34
CA THR A 106 -4.80 -11.93 21.17
C THR A 106 -4.46 -10.71 20.32
N THR A 107 -5.32 -10.26 19.40
CA THR A 107 -5.01 -9.15 18.47
C THR A 107 -5.87 -7.89 18.70
N GLN A 108 -6.89 -7.95 19.57
CA GLN A 108 -7.70 -6.77 19.90
C GLN A 108 -6.88 -5.63 20.52
N HIS A 109 -5.92 -5.94 21.39
CA HIS A 109 -5.05 -4.91 21.97
C HIS A 109 -4.23 -4.18 20.89
N ALA A 110 -3.74 -4.91 19.88
CA ALA A 110 -3.04 -4.30 18.75
C ALA A 110 -3.97 -3.37 17.96
N LEU A 111 -5.19 -3.81 17.66
CA LEU A 111 -6.17 -2.98 16.95
C LEU A 111 -6.60 -1.74 17.73
N ILE A 112 -6.71 -1.82 19.06
CA ILE A 112 -6.96 -0.65 19.92
C ILE A 112 -5.82 0.36 19.80
N ASN A 113 -4.56 -0.11 19.90
CA ASN A 113 -3.40 0.78 19.78
C ASN A 113 -3.32 1.44 18.40
N VAL A 114 -3.64 0.70 17.33
CA VAL A 114 -3.73 1.25 15.97
C VAL A 114 -4.84 2.30 15.88
N ALA A 115 -6.03 2.00 16.44
CA ALA A 115 -7.14 2.95 16.48
C ALA A 115 -6.77 4.24 17.22
N ASP A 116 -6.12 4.14 18.38
CA ASP A 116 -5.69 5.28 19.19
C ASP A 116 -4.67 6.15 18.44
N ARG A 117 -3.70 5.53 17.77
CA ARG A 117 -2.71 6.25 16.93
C ARG A 117 -3.35 7.02 15.79
N LEU A 118 -4.43 6.48 15.22
CA LEU A 118 -5.19 7.10 14.13
C LEU A 118 -6.26 8.09 14.62
N GLY A 119 -6.40 8.28 15.93
CA GLY A 119 -7.48 9.09 16.51
C GLY A 119 -8.88 8.55 16.19
N ALA A 120 -9.00 7.24 15.96
CA ALA A 120 -10.23 6.61 15.53
C ALA A 120 -11.24 6.52 16.68
N THR A 121 -12.49 6.90 16.42
CA THR A 121 -13.59 6.79 17.40
C THR A 121 -14.63 5.80 16.91
N GLY A 122 -15.52 5.35 17.81
CA GLY A 122 -16.53 4.33 17.54
C GLY A 122 -17.59 4.66 16.46
N GLY A 123 -17.41 5.72 15.67
CA GLY A 123 -18.21 6.05 14.48
C GLY A 123 -17.40 6.28 13.20
N SER A 124 -16.07 6.26 13.28
CA SER A 124 -15.18 6.58 12.16
C SER A 124 -14.73 5.32 11.44
N ARG A 125 -14.58 5.42 10.12
CA ARG A 125 -13.90 4.43 9.29
C ARG A 125 -12.55 5.00 8.92
N HIS A 126 -11.48 4.25 9.19
CA HIS A 126 -10.12 4.67 8.84
C HIS A 126 -9.54 3.71 7.83
N ARG A 127 -8.94 4.25 6.76
CA ARG A 127 -8.18 3.42 5.83
C ARG A 127 -6.84 3.07 6.45
N LEU A 128 -6.43 1.82 6.27
CA LEU A 128 -5.16 1.26 6.72
C LEU A 128 -4.43 0.66 5.52
N ARG A 129 -3.12 0.80 5.48
CA ARG A 129 -2.27 -0.08 4.67
C ARG A 129 -1.95 -1.31 5.50
N VAL A 130 -2.15 -2.48 4.91
CA VAL A 130 -1.87 -3.75 5.56
C VAL A 130 -1.05 -4.64 4.65
N VAL A 131 -0.14 -5.40 5.25
CA VAL A 131 0.61 -6.46 4.59
C VAL A 131 0.02 -7.80 4.98
N ILE A 132 -0.28 -8.63 3.99
CA ILE A 132 -0.75 -10.00 4.15
C ILE A 132 0.38 -10.92 3.74
N THR A 133 0.87 -11.71 4.69
CA THR A 133 2.00 -12.62 4.50
C THR A 133 1.51 -14.00 4.01
N PRO A 134 2.40 -14.85 3.45
CA PRO A 134 2.01 -16.18 2.94
C PRO A 134 1.43 -17.15 3.98
N ASP A 135 1.74 -16.94 5.26
CA ASP A 135 1.12 -17.66 6.39
C ASP A 135 -0.27 -17.09 6.78
N LEU A 136 -0.77 -16.12 6.01
CA LEU A 136 -2.05 -15.44 6.17
C LEU A 136 -2.14 -14.53 7.40
N SER A 137 -1.00 -14.19 8.01
CA SER A 137 -0.91 -13.16 9.03
C SER A 137 -1.06 -11.77 8.38
N ILE A 138 -1.62 -10.83 9.14
CA ILE A 138 -1.88 -9.46 8.67
C ILE A 138 -1.18 -8.49 9.58
N TYR A 139 -0.38 -7.63 8.96
CA TYR A 139 0.42 -6.62 9.63
C TYR A 139 0.03 -5.22 9.22
N HIS A 140 0.15 -4.27 10.14
CA HIS A 140 0.15 -2.84 9.89
C HIS A 140 1.34 -2.24 10.63
N ASP A 141 2.25 -1.59 9.91
CA ASP A 141 3.50 -1.02 10.44
C ASP A 141 4.23 -1.99 11.39
N ASP A 142 4.48 -3.21 10.91
CA ASP A 142 5.11 -4.35 11.62
C ASP A 142 4.32 -4.94 12.81
N VAL A 143 3.13 -4.42 13.12
CA VAL A 143 2.28 -4.96 14.17
C VAL A 143 1.31 -5.98 13.57
N MET A 144 1.35 -7.22 14.04
CA MET A 144 0.35 -8.23 13.68
C MET A 144 -1.02 -7.84 14.26
N ILE A 145 -1.97 -7.52 13.39
CA ILE A 145 -3.33 -7.08 13.76
C ILE A 145 -4.38 -8.18 13.59
N GLY A 146 -4.04 -9.28 12.90
CA GLY A 146 -4.96 -10.38 12.70
C GLY A 146 -4.41 -11.44 11.75
N TYR A 147 -5.28 -12.38 11.38
CA TYR A 147 -4.97 -13.46 10.46
C TYR A 147 -6.23 -13.85 9.67
N ILE A 148 -6.05 -14.29 8.44
CA ILE A 148 -7.15 -14.72 7.56
C ILE A 148 -7.48 -16.18 7.86
N THR A 149 -8.76 -16.49 8.05
CA THR A 149 -9.22 -17.85 8.38
C THR A 149 -10.46 -18.27 7.61
N GLY A 150 -10.78 -19.55 7.74
CA GLY A 150 -12.00 -20.13 7.20
C GLY A 150 -11.95 -20.29 5.68
N ARG A 151 -13.12 -20.23 5.04
CA ARG A 151 -13.26 -20.55 3.61
C ARG A 151 -12.56 -19.56 2.67
N ILE A 152 -12.22 -18.37 3.14
CA ILE A 152 -11.56 -17.36 2.32
C ILE A 152 -10.03 -17.48 2.34
N ALA A 153 -9.48 -18.28 3.26
CA ALA A 153 -8.04 -18.48 3.40
C ALA A 153 -7.39 -19.01 2.12
N GLU A 154 -8.05 -19.93 1.39
CA GLU A 154 -7.54 -20.49 0.13
C GLU A 154 -7.36 -19.40 -0.94
N ALA A 155 -8.33 -18.49 -1.08
CA ALA A 155 -8.24 -17.41 -2.06
C ALA A 155 -7.09 -16.43 -1.74
N PHE A 156 -6.82 -16.18 -0.46
CA PHE A 156 -5.68 -15.36 -0.06
C PHE A 156 -4.34 -16.09 -0.17
N ALA A 157 -4.32 -17.40 0.07
CA ALA A 157 -3.12 -18.22 -0.12
C ALA A 157 -2.63 -18.17 -1.58
N ASP A 158 -3.56 -18.22 -2.54
CA ASP A 158 -3.25 -18.04 -3.97
C ASP A 158 -2.71 -16.62 -4.26
N LEU A 159 -3.29 -15.58 -3.64
CA LEU A 159 -2.83 -14.20 -3.81
C LEU A 159 -1.43 -13.95 -3.23
N THR A 160 -1.07 -14.66 -2.17
CA THR A 160 0.23 -14.54 -1.49
C THR A 160 1.24 -15.62 -1.91
N ALA A 161 0.93 -16.40 -2.96
CA ALA A 161 1.79 -17.51 -3.39
C ALA A 161 3.20 -17.07 -3.80
N ASP A 162 3.30 -15.89 -4.42
CA ASP A 162 4.57 -15.30 -4.89
C ASP A 162 5.26 -14.43 -3.84
N GLY A 163 4.74 -14.37 -2.62
CA GLY A 163 5.25 -13.53 -1.53
C GLY A 163 4.18 -12.66 -0.88
N PRO A 164 4.58 -11.83 0.11
CA PRO A 164 3.65 -10.95 0.81
C PRO A 164 3.02 -9.94 -0.14
N ILE A 165 1.78 -9.56 0.15
CA ILE A 165 1.06 -8.52 -0.60
C ILE A 165 0.70 -7.37 0.32
N GLU A 166 0.68 -6.16 -0.23
CA GLU A 166 0.17 -4.98 0.44
C GLU A 166 -1.17 -4.57 -0.15
N THR A 167 -2.13 -4.17 0.67
CA THR A 167 -3.43 -3.68 0.21
C THR A 167 -4.03 -2.65 1.16
N LEU A 168 -5.08 -1.97 0.71
CA LEU A 168 -5.87 -1.07 1.54
C LEU A 168 -6.97 -1.84 2.27
N ALA A 169 -7.07 -1.58 3.56
CA ALA A 169 -8.09 -2.12 4.45
C ALA A 169 -8.86 -0.99 5.14
N THR A 170 -9.98 -1.32 5.78
CA THR A 170 -10.77 -0.37 6.58
C THR A 170 -10.88 -0.83 8.03
N LEU A 171 -10.37 -0.02 8.95
CA LEU A 171 -10.58 -0.16 10.39
C LEU A 171 -11.96 0.36 10.79
N ILE A 172 -12.71 -0.45 11.53
CA ILE A 172 -14.10 -0.18 11.92
C ILE A 172 -14.34 -0.66 13.34
N TYR A 173 -14.93 0.19 14.18
CA TYR A 173 -15.44 -0.23 15.48
C TYR A 173 -16.82 -0.90 15.36
N ALA A 174 -16.91 -2.18 15.70
CA ALA A 174 -18.16 -2.92 15.70
C ALA A 174 -18.88 -2.76 17.06
N ARG A 175 -19.68 -1.69 17.21
CA ARG A 175 -20.42 -1.39 18.45
C ARG A 175 -21.25 -2.55 19.00
N SER A 176 -21.86 -3.36 18.13
CA SER A 176 -22.69 -4.51 18.54
C SER A 176 -21.89 -5.62 19.21
N LYS A 177 -20.58 -5.66 19.00
CA LYS A 177 -19.65 -6.65 19.54
C LYS A 177 -18.59 -6.03 20.46
N ASP A 178 -18.64 -4.71 20.63
CA ASP A 178 -17.70 -3.92 21.44
C ASP A 178 -16.22 -4.20 21.12
N LEU A 179 -15.87 -4.25 19.83
CA LEU A 179 -14.53 -4.59 19.38
C LEU A 179 -14.13 -3.90 18.07
N TRP A 180 -12.82 -3.79 17.84
CA TRP A 180 -12.28 -3.29 16.57
C TRP A 180 -12.18 -4.42 15.54
N CYS A 181 -12.53 -4.09 14.29
CA CYS A 181 -12.49 -4.98 13.14
C CYS A 181 -11.71 -4.33 12.00
N VAL A 182 -11.12 -5.16 11.16
CA VAL A 182 -10.55 -4.77 9.88
C VAL A 182 -11.36 -5.42 8.77
N LYS A 183 -11.80 -4.63 7.80
CA LYS A 183 -12.39 -5.12 6.56
C LYS A 183 -11.34 -5.09 5.46
N LEU A 184 -11.10 -6.22 4.82
CA LEU A 184 -10.38 -6.32 3.55
C LEU A 184 -11.37 -6.37 2.40
N GLY A 185 -10.91 -5.91 1.24
CA GLY A 185 -11.69 -5.88 0.02
C GLY A 185 -12.74 -4.77 -0.01
N GLU A 186 -13.03 -4.30 -1.21
CA GLU A 186 -14.16 -3.40 -1.48
C GLU A 186 -15.25 -4.14 -2.25
N THR A 187 -16.52 -3.79 -1.99
CA THR A 187 -17.64 -4.29 -2.79
C THR A 187 -17.87 -3.30 -3.93
N SER A 188 -17.63 -3.74 -5.18
CA SER A 188 -18.10 -3.06 -6.39
C SER A 188 -19.62 -2.98 -6.46
#